data_AF-A0AAU9F7G3-F1
#
_entry.id   AF-A0AAU9F7G3-F1
#
_cell.length_a   1.000
_cell.length_b   1.000
_cell.length_c   1.000
_cell.angle_alpha   90.00
_cell.angle_beta   90.00
_cell.angle_gamma   90.00
#
_symmetry.space_group_name_H-M   'P 1'
#
loop_
_entity.id
_entity.type
_entity.pdbx_description
1 polymer ?
#
loop_
_entity_poly.entity_id
_entity_poly.type
_entity_poly.pdbx_seq_one_letter_code
_entity_poly.pdbx_strand_id
1 'polypeptide(L)'
;MKLALGTLLLLSFLCAETESRRTWSKQGPLYESTKQLIAGESFRAEQLWNDTHQAIYAYAEQLQQAKDTLDTQQQQVSARLEHFFDHQNTVEWGACFKQHEREVARFSRQLIDTYSVCRQSLDSVMEHFEQEVVLEAGFLNVAAQKIADLSKSCQLWQLKQSNFNHAGVLLCTVAGIGGINQRLATSLELCWDILLELSLEGQNTAGSSPSCSAYYLLKMQFDEIFAGIKSCVRE
;
A
#
# COMPACT_ATOMS: atom_id res chain seq x y z
N MET A 1 8.48 -44.53 -20.12
CA MET A 1 7.54 -43.56 -19.50
C MET A 1 7.44 -42.21 -20.21
N LYS A 2 8.51 -41.65 -20.82
CA LYS A 2 8.44 -40.34 -21.51
C LYS A 2 7.51 -40.29 -22.74
N LEU A 3 7.38 -41.39 -23.49
CA LEU A 3 6.50 -41.48 -24.67
C LEU A 3 5.00 -41.41 -24.33
N ALA A 4 4.59 -41.89 -23.14
CA ALA A 4 3.19 -41.88 -22.72
C ALA A 4 2.72 -40.49 -22.28
N LEU A 5 3.61 -39.68 -21.71
CA LEU A 5 3.30 -38.30 -21.31
C LEU A 5 3.09 -37.40 -22.53
N GLY A 6 3.92 -37.58 -23.58
CA GLY A 6 3.80 -36.81 -24.82
C GLY A 6 2.53 -37.10 -25.61
N THR A 7 2.08 -38.37 -25.66
CA THR A 7 0.83 -38.75 -26.30
C THR A 7 -0.40 -38.30 -25.51
N LEU A 8 -0.37 -38.32 -24.18
CA LEU A 8 -1.44 -37.76 -23.33
C LEU A 8 -1.58 -36.24 -23.51
N LEU A 9 -0.47 -35.51 -23.58
CA LEU A 9 -0.47 -34.07 -23.89
C LEU A 9 -1.07 -33.80 -25.28
N LEU A 10 -0.63 -34.51 -26.33
CA LEU A 10 -1.17 -34.33 -27.69
C LEU A 10 -2.68 -34.65 -27.78
N LEU A 11 -3.15 -35.70 -27.10
CA LEU A 11 -4.58 -36.03 -27.04
C LEU A 11 -5.38 -34.96 -26.30
N SER A 12 -4.84 -34.36 -25.24
CA SER A 12 -5.49 -33.26 -24.52
C SER A 12 -5.60 -31.99 -25.37
N PHE A 13 -4.57 -31.67 -26.17
CA PHE A 13 -4.61 -30.55 -27.12
C PHE A 13 -5.62 -30.78 -28.23
N LEU A 14 -5.66 -31.98 -28.84
CA LEU A 14 -6.61 -32.32 -29.89
C LEU A 14 -8.07 -32.35 -29.38
N CYS A 15 -8.30 -32.83 -28.16
CA CYS A 15 -9.61 -32.76 -27.52
C CYS A 15 -10.04 -31.30 -27.25
N ALA A 16 -9.14 -30.45 -26.75
CA ALA A 16 -9.43 -29.04 -26.52
C ALA A 16 -9.73 -28.29 -27.83
N GLU A 17 -8.99 -28.55 -28.90
CA GLU A 17 -9.24 -27.96 -30.23
C GLU A 17 -10.57 -28.39 -30.83
N THR A 18 -10.91 -29.68 -30.74
CA THR A 18 -12.18 -30.21 -31.26
C THR A 18 -13.38 -29.70 -30.47
N GLU A 19 -13.26 -29.60 -29.14
CA GLU A 19 -14.30 -29.04 -28.28
C GLU A 19 -14.51 -27.54 -28.52
N SER A 20 -13.41 -26.78 -28.66
CA SER A 20 -13.41 -25.35 -29.04
C SER A 20 -14.06 -25.09 -30.40
N ARG A 21 -13.72 -25.91 -31.42
CA ARG A 21 -14.39 -25.85 -32.74
C ARG A 21 -15.88 -26.15 -32.63
N ARG A 22 -16.27 -27.09 -31.76
CA ARG A 22 -17.67 -27.49 -31.58
C ARG A 22 -18.48 -26.39 -30.89
N THR A 23 -17.94 -25.73 -29.87
CA THR A 23 -18.59 -24.58 -29.22
C THR A 23 -18.69 -23.38 -30.16
N TRP A 24 -17.64 -23.08 -30.93
CA TRP A 24 -17.67 -22.05 -31.98
C TRP A 24 -18.76 -22.31 -33.02
N SER A 25 -18.92 -23.57 -33.46
CA SER A 25 -19.97 -23.95 -34.41
C SER A 25 -21.39 -23.81 -33.85
N LYS A 26 -21.56 -23.91 -32.52
CA LYS A 26 -22.88 -23.89 -31.86
C LYS A 26 -23.32 -22.51 -31.40
N GLN A 27 -22.38 -21.67 -30.97
CA GLN A 27 -22.70 -20.36 -30.36
C GLN A 27 -22.38 -19.19 -31.30
N GLY A 28 -21.66 -19.45 -32.39
CA GLY A 28 -21.25 -18.46 -33.37
C GLY A 28 -19.91 -17.80 -33.00
N PRO A 29 -19.09 -17.46 -34.00
CA PRO A 29 -17.74 -16.92 -33.79
C PRO A 29 -17.75 -15.56 -33.09
N LEU A 30 -18.82 -14.78 -33.26
CA LEU A 30 -18.94 -13.46 -32.66
C LEU A 30 -19.13 -13.55 -31.13
N TYR A 31 -20.04 -14.42 -30.68
CA TYR A 31 -20.26 -14.66 -29.26
C TYR A 31 -18.99 -15.18 -28.57
N GLU A 32 -18.34 -16.19 -29.15
CA GLU A 32 -17.15 -16.80 -28.54
C GLU A 32 -15.95 -15.83 -28.52
N SER A 33 -15.73 -15.09 -29.60
CA SER A 33 -14.67 -14.06 -29.66
C SER A 33 -14.88 -12.97 -28.61
N THR A 34 -16.11 -12.46 -28.45
CA THR A 34 -16.40 -11.43 -27.46
C THR A 34 -16.31 -11.96 -26.02
N LYS A 35 -16.70 -13.22 -25.79
CA LYS A 35 -16.50 -13.88 -24.48
C LYS A 35 -15.02 -14.03 -24.15
N GLN A 36 -14.20 -14.44 -25.12
CA GLN A 36 -12.75 -14.54 -24.95
C GLN A 36 -12.11 -13.18 -24.68
N LEU A 37 -12.55 -12.12 -25.37
CA LEU A 37 -12.12 -10.76 -25.10
C LEU A 37 -12.39 -10.37 -23.63
N ILE A 38 -13.63 -10.52 -23.14
CA ILE A 38 -13.98 -10.22 -21.74
C ILE A 38 -13.10 -11.02 -20.77
N ALA A 39 -12.90 -12.32 -21.03
CA ALA A 39 -12.06 -13.16 -20.17
C ALA A 39 -10.60 -12.70 -20.16
N GLY A 40 -10.04 -12.36 -21.33
CA GLY A 40 -8.67 -11.85 -21.44
C GLY A 40 -8.47 -10.51 -20.73
N GLU A 41 -9.41 -9.58 -20.90
CA GLU A 41 -9.38 -8.28 -20.23
C GLU A 41 -9.53 -8.40 -18.71
N SER A 42 -10.45 -9.26 -18.26
CA SER A 42 -10.63 -9.57 -16.82
C SER A 42 -9.36 -10.15 -16.22
N PHE A 43 -8.72 -11.08 -16.91
CA PHE A 43 -7.46 -11.68 -16.46
C PHE A 43 -6.33 -10.64 -16.35
N ARG A 44 -6.22 -9.72 -17.32
CA ARG A 44 -5.23 -8.63 -17.27
C ARG A 44 -5.47 -7.69 -16.10
N ALA A 45 -6.72 -7.34 -15.82
CA ALA A 45 -7.07 -6.50 -14.67
C ALA A 45 -6.74 -7.18 -13.34
N GLU A 46 -7.01 -8.49 -13.23
CA GLU A 46 -6.64 -9.29 -12.06
C GLU A 46 -5.12 -9.38 -11.89
N GLN A 47 -4.37 -9.60 -12.96
CA GLN A 47 -2.92 -9.60 -12.92
C GLN A 47 -2.38 -8.24 -12.48
N LEU A 48 -2.93 -7.14 -12.99
CA LEU A 48 -2.52 -5.79 -12.59
C LEU A 48 -2.73 -5.55 -11.09
N TRP A 49 -3.86 -5.98 -10.54
CA TRP A 49 -4.10 -5.94 -9.10
C TRP A 49 -3.10 -6.80 -8.33
N ASN A 50 -2.85 -8.04 -8.78
CA ASN A 50 -1.89 -8.94 -8.15
C ASN A 50 -0.46 -8.37 -8.16
N ASP A 51 -0.08 -7.67 -9.22
CA ASP A 51 1.26 -7.06 -9.33
C ASP A 51 1.40 -5.81 -8.43
N THR A 52 0.29 -5.11 -8.14
CA THR A 52 0.31 -3.78 -7.49
C THR A 52 -0.08 -3.82 -6.02
N HIS A 53 -0.99 -4.70 -5.61
CA HIS A 53 -1.50 -4.74 -4.23
C HIS A 53 -0.36 -4.92 -3.22
N GLN A 54 0.65 -5.73 -3.54
CA GLN A 54 1.75 -6.00 -2.62
C GLN A 54 2.57 -4.73 -2.32
N ALA A 55 2.77 -3.85 -3.31
CA ALA A 55 3.46 -2.58 -3.11
C ALA A 55 2.63 -1.63 -2.22
N ILE A 56 1.32 -1.56 -2.46
CA ILE A 56 0.39 -0.74 -1.67
C ILE A 56 0.38 -1.21 -0.20
N TYR A 57 0.26 -2.51 0.04
CA TYR A 57 0.27 -3.08 1.40
C TYR A 57 1.61 -2.90 2.11
N ALA A 58 2.73 -3.11 1.40
CA ALA A 58 4.06 -2.92 1.97
C ALA A 58 4.26 -1.47 2.44
N TYR A 59 3.76 -0.49 1.68
CA TYR A 59 3.86 0.91 2.03
C TYR A 59 2.99 1.27 3.26
N ALA A 60 1.76 0.77 3.29
CA ALA A 60 0.87 0.93 4.45
C ALA A 60 1.49 0.36 5.74
N GLU A 61 2.12 -0.82 5.64
CA GLU A 61 2.81 -1.46 6.76
C GLU A 61 4.00 -0.61 7.23
N GLN A 62 4.80 -0.07 6.31
CA GLN A 62 5.93 0.80 6.65
C GLN A 62 5.49 2.06 7.40
N LEU A 63 4.40 2.71 6.97
CA LEU A 63 3.85 3.89 7.65
C LEU A 63 3.40 3.54 9.07
N GLN A 64 2.69 2.42 9.24
CA GLN A 64 2.25 1.97 10.56
C GLN A 64 3.45 1.65 11.47
N GLN A 65 4.46 0.95 10.96
CA GLN A 65 5.68 0.65 11.71
C GLN A 65 6.44 1.92 12.12
N ALA A 66 6.53 2.92 11.25
CA ALA A 66 7.15 4.21 11.56
C ALA A 66 6.42 4.93 12.71
N LYS A 67 5.08 4.93 12.65
CA LYS A 67 4.20 5.49 13.68
C LYS A 67 4.36 4.79 15.03
N ASP A 68 4.33 3.46 15.05
CA ASP A 68 4.51 2.66 16.27
C ASP A 68 5.89 2.84 16.88
N THR A 69 6.92 2.96 16.03
CA THR A 69 8.29 3.24 16.45
C THR A 69 8.40 4.61 17.11
N LEU A 70 7.80 5.64 16.52
CA LEU A 70 7.78 6.99 17.09
C LEU A 70 7.14 7.01 18.48
N ASP A 71 5.98 6.37 18.63
CA ASP A 71 5.26 6.31 19.91
C ASP A 71 6.07 5.57 20.97
N THR A 72 6.68 4.45 20.60
CA THR A 72 7.56 3.68 21.49
C THR A 72 8.75 4.51 21.95
N GLN A 73 9.38 5.26 21.03
CA GLN A 73 10.50 6.13 21.38
C GLN A 73 10.07 7.25 22.32
N GLN A 74 8.92 7.88 22.09
CA GLN A 74 8.39 8.92 22.97
C GLN A 74 8.09 8.37 24.36
N GLN A 75 7.50 7.18 24.47
CA GLN A 75 7.29 6.52 25.77
C GLN A 75 8.59 6.29 26.52
N GLN A 76 9.65 5.85 25.83
CA GLN A 76 10.97 5.67 26.43
C GLN A 76 11.59 6.99 26.90
N VAL A 77 11.44 8.07 26.13
CA VAL A 77 11.88 9.42 26.51
C VAL A 77 11.12 9.91 27.75
N SER A 78 9.79 9.78 27.75
CA SER A 78 8.95 10.14 28.89
C SER A 78 9.34 9.38 30.15
N ALA A 79 9.50 8.05 30.09
CA ALA A 79 9.92 7.25 31.24
C ALA A 79 11.30 7.65 31.77
N ARG A 80 12.24 8.03 30.88
CA ARG A 80 13.56 8.54 31.29
C ARG A 80 13.46 9.90 31.97
N LEU A 81 12.63 10.81 31.46
CA LEU A 81 12.36 12.11 32.07
C LEU A 81 11.66 11.97 33.43
N GLU A 82 10.72 11.05 33.58
CA GLU A 82 10.08 10.75 34.87
C GLU A 82 11.09 10.24 35.89
N HIS A 83 11.86 9.21 35.53
CA HIS A 83 12.95 8.70 36.37
C HIS A 83 13.91 9.82 36.77
N PHE A 84 14.19 10.74 35.84
CA PHE A 84 15.06 11.87 36.05
C PHE A 84 14.52 12.85 37.10
N PHE A 85 13.27 13.28 36.97
CA PHE A 85 12.64 14.20 37.93
C PHE A 85 12.43 13.57 39.32
N ASP A 86 12.18 12.25 39.38
CA ASP A 86 12.01 11.54 40.64
C ASP A 86 13.30 11.49 41.48
N HIS A 87 14.46 11.38 40.83
CA HIS A 87 15.76 11.21 41.51
C HIS A 87 16.53 12.52 41.70
N GLN A 88 16.08 13.64 41.12
CA GLN A 88 16.82 14.91 41.11
C GLN A 88 17.17 15.43 42.52
N ASN A 89 16.38 15.05 43.54
CA ASN A 89 16.53 15.51 44.92
C ASN A 89 17.44 14.62 45.77
N THR A 90 17.97 13.51 45.22
CA THR A 90 18.95 12.68 45.93
C THR A 90 20.34 13.32 45.86
N VAL A 91 21.17 13.14 46.89
CA VAL A 91 22.48 13.81 46.99
C VAL A 91 23.42 13.44 45.84
N GLU A 92 23.40 12.16 45.45
CA GLU A 92 24.23 11.59 44.38
C GLU A 92 23.79 12.09 42.99
N TRP A 93 22.49 12.08 42.69
CA TRP A 93 21.97 12.61 41.41
C TRP A 93 22.03 14.13 41.34
N GLY A 94 21.70 14.84 42.41
CA GLY A 94 21.61 16.30 42.43
C GLY A 94 22.94 17.00 42.11
N ALA A 95 24.07 16.40 42.50
CA ALA A 95 25.41 16.91 42.20
C ALA A 95 25.76 16.77 40.71
N CYS A 96 25.55 15.60 40.13
CA CYS A 96 25.76 15.32 38.71
C CYS A 96 24.75 16.07 37.81
N PHE A 97 23.54 16.29 38.31
CA PHE A 97 22.44 16.91 37.58
C PHE A 97 22.60 18.42 37.43
N LYS A 98 23.11 19.13 38.45
CA LYS A 98 23.22 20.60 38.43
C LYS A 98 23.97 21.14 37.21
N GLN A 99 24.88 20.37 36.64
CA GLN A 99 25.63 20.74 35.44
C GLN A 99 24.78 20.69 34.15
N HIS A 100 23.74 19.85 34.12
CA HIS A 100 22.91 19.56 32.94
C HIS A 100 21.44 19.98 33.08
N GLU A 101 21.04 20.56 34.22
CA GLU A 101 19.65 20.93 34.53
C GLU A 101 18.98 21.77 33.43
N ARG A 102 19.67 22.81 32.95
CA ARG A 102 19.15 23.68 31.89
C ARG A 102 19.02 22.97 30.55
N GLU A 103 19.95 22.06 30.26
CA GLU A 103 19.94 21.28 29.03
C GLU A 103 18.77 20.30 29.05
N VAL A 104 18.58 19.55 30.15
CA VAL A 104 17.50 18.58 30.25
C VAL A 104 16.12 19.25 30.24
N ALA A 105 15.95 20.40 30.90
CA ALA A 105 14.69 21.16 30.82
C ALA A 105 14.42 21.73 29.41
N ARG A 106 15.48 22.04 28.64
CA ARG A 106 15.34 22.43 27.23
C ARG A 106 14.94 21.22 26.37
N PHE A 107 15.61 20.08 26.55
CA PHE A 107 15.31 18.85 25.81
C PHE A 107 13.90 18.35 26.12
N SER A 108 13.43 18.42 27.36
CA SER A 108 12.08 17.95 27.71
C SER A 108 10.99 18.70 26.95
N ARG A 109 11.12 20.02 26.77
CA ARG A 109 10.18 20.82 25.97
C ARG A 109 10.33 20.55 24.49
N GLN A 110 11.57 20.62 23.97
CA GLN A 110 11.83 20.45 22.55
C GLN A 110 11.46 19.05 22.04
N LEU A 111 11.64 18.00 22.85
CA LEU A 111 11.26 16.63 22.48
C LEU A 111 9.74 16.49 22.36
N ILE A 112 8.97 17.04 23.30
CA ILE A 112 7.50 17.00 23.26
C ILE A 112 6.98 17.77 22.05
N ASP A 113 7.46 19.00 21.85
CA ASP A 113 7.03 19.85 20.73
C ASP A 113 7.37 19.17 19.40
N THR A 114 8.61 18.71 19.22
CA THR A 114 9.05 18.12 17.95
C THR A 114 8.42 16.74 17.71
N TYR A 115 8.15 15.96 18.78
CA TYR A 115 7.34 14.73 18.70
C TYR A 115 5.96 15.04 18.17
N SER A 116 5.27 16.06 18.72
CA SER A 116 3.91 16.41 18.30
C SER A 116 3.84 16.78 16.81
N VAL A 117 4.82 17.53 16.32
CA VAL A 117 4.91 17.92 14.90
C VAL A 117 5.18 16.71 14.01
N CYS A 118 6.12 15.84 14.40
CA CYS A 118 6.40 14.61 13.67
C CYS A 118 5.18 13.68 13.64
N ARG A 119 4.50 13.52 14.78
CA ARG A 119 3.29 12.70 14.90
C ARG A 119 2.17 13.22 14.01
N GLN A 120 1.91 14.53 14.05
CA GLN A 120 0.90 15.16 13.21
C GLN A 120 1.23 14.99 11.72
N SER A 121 2.51 15.09 11.33
CA SER A 121 2.95 14.83 9.96
C SER A 121 2.67 13.39 9.53
N LEU A 122 3.00 12.39 10.36
CA LEU A 122 2.73 10.99 10.06
C LEU A 122 1.23 10.68 10.00
N ASP A 123 0.44 11.25 10.93
CA ASP A 123 -1.01 11.08 10.94
C ASP A 123 -1.64 11.69 9.67
N SER A 124 -1.16 12.85 9.21
CA SER A 124 -1.61 13.48 7.96
C SER A 124 -1.27 12.62 6.73
N VAL A 125 -0.06 12.04 6.69
CA VAL A 125 0.36 11.16 5.59
C VAL A 125 -0.49 9.89 5.56
N MET A 126 -0.76 9.29 6.72
CA MET A 126 -1.62 8.12 6.83
C MET A 126 -3.06 8.44 6.40
N GLU A 127 -3.60 9.58 6.82
CA GLU A 127 -4.94 10.00 6.43
C GLU A 127 -5.05 10.19 4.92
N HIS A 128 -4.06 10.87 4.31
CA HIS A 128 -4.01 11.05 2.85
C HIS A 128 -3.91 9.70 2.12
N PHE A 129 -3.05 8.78 2.60
CA PHE A 129 -2.96 7.43 2.06
C PHE A 129 -4.29 6.66 2.17
N GLU A 130 -4.95 6.69 3.33
CA GLU A 130 -6.24 6.04 3.56
C GLU A 130 -7.36 6.62 2.70
N GLN A 131 -7.39 7.94 2.49
CA GLN A 131 -8.43 8.60 1.71
C GLN A 131 -8.27 8.35 0.22
N GLU A 132 -7.04 8.36 -0.30
CA GLU A 132 -6.80 8.37 -1.74
C GLU A 132 -6.36 7.01 -2.29
N VAL A 133 -5.37 6.36 -1.67
CA VAL A 133 -4.83 5.09 -2.19
C VAL A 133 -5.79 3.93 -1.95
N VAL A 134 -6.45 3.85 -0.79
CA VAL A 134 -7.37 2.74 -0.48
C VAL A 134 -8.58 2.75 -1.41
N LEU A 135 -9.10 3.94 -1.75
CA LEU A 135 -10.22 4.08 -2.66
C LEU A 135 -9.86 3.61 -4.07
N GLU A 136 -8.70 4.03 -4.57
CA GLU A 136 -8.23 3.65 -5.91
C GLU A 136 -7.84 2.17 -5.98
N ALA A 137 -7.16 1.65 -4.96
CA ALA A 137 -6.89 0.22 -4.77
C ALA A 137 -8.19 -0.61 -4.74
N GLY A 138 -9.23 -0.08 -4.10
CA GLY A 138 -10.56 -0.68 -4.07
C GLY A 138 -11.14 -0.86 -5.48
N PHE A 139 -10.94 0.11 -6.38
CA PHE A 139 -11.33 -0.04 -7.78
C PHE A 139 -10.49 -1.09 -8.50
N LEU A 140 -9.17 -1.07 -8.35
CA LEU A 140 -8.26 -2.05 -8.97
C LEU A 140 -8.66 -3.48 -8.64
N ASN A 141 -8.94 -3.75 -7.35
CA ASN A 141 -9.36 -5.06 -6.85
C ASN A 141 -10.65 -5.59 -7.51
N VAL A 142 -11.61 -4.71 -7.83
CA VAL A 142 -12.91 -5.14 -8.40
C VAL A 142 -12.98 -5.00 -9.92
N ALA A 143 -11.96 -4.46 -10.58
CA ALA A 143 -11.98 -4.16 -12.00
C ALA A 143 -12.15 -5.42 -12.87
N ALA A 144 -11.50 -6.52 -12.50
CA ALA A 144 -11.67 -7.82 -13.15
C ALA A 144 -13.14 -8.27 -13.14
N GLN A 145 -13.79 -8.21 -11.98
CA GLN A 145 -15.20 -8.54 -11.84
C GLN A 145 -16.09 -7.60 -12.68
N LYS A 146 -15.81 -6.28 -12.66
CA LYS A 146 -16.54 -5.30 -13.48
C LYS A 146 -16.46 -5.62 -14.97
N ILE A 147 -15.30 -6.07 -15.46
CA ILE A 147 -15.12 -6.50 -16.85
C ILE A 147 -15.92 -7.78 -17.12
N ALA A 148 -15.83 -8.77 -16.24
CA ALA A 148 -16.59 -10.02 -16.37
C ALA A 148 -18.12 -9.78 -16.42
N ASP A 149 -18.61 -8.82 -15.63
CA ASP A 149 -20.03 -8.43 -15.56
C ASP A 149 -20.56 -7.78 -16.86
N LEU A 150 -19.67 -7.31 -17.75
CA LEU A 150 -20.07 -6.79 -19.07
C LEU A 150 -20.80 -7.84 -19.90
N SER A 151 -20.48 -9.12 -19.72
CA SER A 151 -21.18 -10.22 -20.40
C SER A 151 -22.69 -10.20 -20.11
N LYS A 152 -23.07 -9.81 -18.89
CA LYS A 152 -24.46 -9.69 -18.46
C LYS A 152 -25.04 -8.32 -18.81
N SER A 153 -24.34 -7.23 -18.49
CA SER A 153 -24.87 -5.87 -18.67
C SER A 153 -25.03 -5.51 -20.15
N CYS A 154 -24.11 -5.96 -21.02
CA CYS A 154 -24.20 -5.79 -22.47
C CYS A 154 -24.99 -6.90 -23.17
N GLN A 155 -25.63 -7.81 -22.42
CA GLN A 155 -26.50 -8.86 -22.95
C GLN A 155 -25.81 -9.75 -23.99
N LEU A 156 -24.60 -10.21 -23.70
CA LEU A 156 -23.72 -10.92 -24.64
C LEU A 156 -24.39 -12.13 -25.30
N TRP A 157 -25.30 -12.78 -24.60
CA TRP A 157 -26.08 -13.91 -25.10
C TRP A 157 -26.84 -13.60 -26.41
N GLN A 158 -27.16 -12.33 -26.68
CA GLN A 158 -27.83 -11.90 -27.92
C GLN A 158 -26.98 -12.14 -29.18
N LEU A 159 -25.65 -12.20 -29.05
CA LEU A 159 -24.75 -12.52 -30.17
C LEU A 159 -24.95 -13.94 -30.72
N LYS A 160 -25.61 -14.83 -29.97
CA LYS A 160 -25.96 -16.17 -30.43
C LYS A 160 -27.13 -16.19 -31.42
N GLN A 161 -27.89 -15.09 -31.51
CA GLN A 161 -29.16 -15.03 -32.25
C GLN A 161 -29.03 -14.08 -33.44
N SER A 162 -29.42 -14.52 -34.63
CA SER A 162 -29.21 -13.77 -35.89
C SER A 162 -29.99 -12.45 -36.01
N ASN A 163 -31.07 -12.28 -35.24
CA ASN A 163 -32.03 -11.17 -35.42
C ASN A 163 -31.89 -10.06 -34.36
N PHE A 164 -30.81 -10.09 -33.57
CA PHE A 164 -30.57 -9.13 -32.50
C PHE A 164 -29.57 -8.05 -32.91
N ASN A 165 -29.54 -6.95 -32.14
CA ASN A 165 -28.64 -5.84 -32.36
C ASN A 165 -27.19 -6.17 -31.97
N HIS A 166 -26.49 -6.92 -32.81
CA HIS A 166 -25.09 -7.30 -32.58
C HIS A 166 -24.17 -6.09 -32.46
N ALA A 167 -24.37 -5.07 -33.29
CA ALA A 167 -23.57 -3.84 -33.24
C ALA A 167 -23.70 -3.14 -31.87
N GLY A 168 -24.91 -3.07 -31.32
CA GLY A 168 -25.14 -2.50 -29.99
C GLY A 168 -24.48 -3.29 -28.87
N VAL A 169 -24.56 -4.62 -28.91
CA VAL A 169 -23.92 -5.50 -27.92
C VAL A 169 -22.40 -5.37 -27.96
N LEU A 170 -21.80 -5.37 -29.16
CA LEU A 170 -20.37 -5.20 -29.35
C LEU A 170 -19.91 -3.81 -28.90
N LEU A 171 -20.63 -2.76 -29.27
CA LEU A 171 -20.32 -1.39 -28.87
C LEU A 171 -20.37 -1.23 -27.35
N CYS A 172 -21.43 -1.75 -26.69
CA CYS A 172 -21.52 -1.76 -25.24
C CYS A 172 -20.32 -2.47 -24.60
N THR A 173 -19.95 -3.65 -25.14
CA THR A 173 -18.86 -4.45 -24.58
C THR A 173 -17.52 -3.75 -24.73
N VAL A 174 -17.18 -3.28 -25.93
CA VAL A 174 -15.89 -2.61 -26.20
C VAL A 174 -15.80 -1.27 -25.47
N ALA A 175 -16.86 -0.47 -25.46
CA ALA A 175 -16.89 0.79 -24.72
C ALA A 175 -16.81 0.56 -23.20
N GLY A 176 -17.48 -0.48 -22.68
CA GLY A 176 -17.40 -0.87 -21.27
C GLY A 176 -16.00 -1.29 -20.85
N ILE A 177 -15.34 -2.15 -21.65
CA ILE A 177 -13.94 -2.54 -21.45
C ILE A 177 -13.05 -1.30 -21.48
N GLY A 178 -13.20 -0.45 -22.50
CA GLY A 178 -12.40 0.76 -22.65
C GLY A 178 -12.52 1.70 -21.46
N GLY A 179 -13.75 1.93 -20.96
CA GLY A 179 -13.98 2.76 -19.78
C GLY A 179 -13.37 2.20 -18.51
N ILE A 180 -13.47 0.88 -18.29
CA ILE A 180 -12.86 0.23 -17.12
C ILE A 180 -11.34 0.27 -17.21
N ASN A 181 -10.77 -0.01 -18.38
CA ASN A 181 -9.32 0.04 -18.60
C ASN A 181 -8.76 1.46 -18.43
N GLN A 182 -9.49 2.48 -18.88
CA GLN A 182 -9.11 3.87 -18.64
C GLN A 182 -9.09 4.18 -17.14
N ARG A 183 -10.14 3.77 -16.40
CA ARG A 183 -10.18 3.98 -14.95
C ARG A 183 -9.09 3.19 -14.22
N LEU A 184 -8.79 1.96 -14.65
CA LEU A 184 -7.66 1.17 -14.14
C LEU A 184 -6.34 1.91 -14.29
N ALA A 185 -6.06 2.47 -15.47
CA ALA A 185 -4.84 3.23 -15.73
C ALA A 185 -4.75 4.46 -14.82
N THR A 186 -5.83 5.24 -14.71
CA THR A 186 -5.87 6.42 -13.83
C THR A 186 -5.73 6.05 -12.35
N SER A 187 -6.42 5.01 -11.87
CA SER A 187 -6.29 4.53 -10.48
C SER A 187 -4.86 4.07 -10.19
N LEU A 188 -4.22 3.39 -11.14
CA LEU A 188 -2.84 2.95 -11.01
C LEU A 188 -1.86 4.13 -10.94
N GLU A 189 -2.03 5.12 -11.82
CA GLU A 189 -1.23 6.34 -11.86
C GLU A 189 -1.34 7.10 -10.53
N LEU A 190 -2.57 7.32 -10.03
CA LEU A 190 -2.80 7.98 -8.74
C LEU A 190 -2.16 7.22 -7.58
N CYS A 191 -2.35 5.89 -7.51
CA CYS A 191 -1.71 5.08 -6.49
C CYS A 191 -0.18 5.24 -6.54
N TRP A 192 0.44 5.20 -7.72
CA TRP A 192 1.88 5.33 -7.84
C TRP A 192 2.39 6.73 -7.54
N ASP A 193 1.70 7.77 -7.98
CA ASP A 193 2.06 9.16 -7.71
C ASP A 193 2.04 9.43 -6.20
N ILE A 194 1.00 8.99 -5.50
CA ILE A 194 0.88 9.13 -4.05
C ILE A 194 1.94 8.27 -3.34
N LEU A 195 2.12 7.01 -3.74
CA LEU A 195 3.17 6.16 -3.18
C LEU A 195 4.57 6.76 -3.38
N LEU A 196 4.81 7.42 -4.52
CA LEU A 196 6.08 8.06 -4.82
C LEU A 196 6.26 9.37 -4.04
N GLU A 197 5.23 10.21 -3.96
CA GLU A 197 5.23 11.44 -3.15
C GLU A 197 5.52 11.10 -1.69
N LEU A 198 4.74 10.17 -1.13
CA LEU A 198 4.94 9.70 0.23
C LEU A 198 6.28 8.99 0.38
N SER A 199 6.75 8.23 -0.63
CA SER A 199 8.08 7.63 -0.60
C SER A 199 9.20 8.66 -0.70
N LEU A 200 9.01 9.83 -1.31
CA LEU A 200 10.02 10.88 -1.32
C LEU A 200 10.05 11.61 0.02
N GLU A 201 8.91 11.71 0.70
CA GLU A 201 8.84 12.09 2.11
C GLU A 201 9.45 11.01 3.03
N GLY A 202 9.36 9.73 2.64
CA GLY A 202 9.75 8.55 3.43
C GLY A 202 11.10 7.89 3.11
N GLN A 203 11.74 8.13 1.95
CA GLN A 203 13.07 7.60 1.52
C GLN A 203 14.24 8.17 2.32
N ASN A 204 13.84 8.91 3.31
CA ASN A 204 14.63 9.62 4.19
C ASN A 204 14.38 8.66 5.41
N THR A 205 15.30 7.76 5.68
CA THR A 205 15.08 6.68 6.68
C THR A 205 15.23 7.24 8.10
N ALA A 206 14.38 6.86 9.06
CA ALA A 206 14.51 7.21 10.48
C ALA A 206 15.00 8.65 10.73
N GLY A 207 14.17 9.63 10.34
CA GLY A 207 14.42 11.04 10.60
C GLY A 207 14.43 11.91 9.35
N SER A 208 13.26 12.22 8.78
CA SER A 208 13.28 12.49 7.35
C SER A 208 12.07 13.10 6.64
N SER A 209 10.87 13.09 7.24
CA SER A 209 10.14 14.35 7.20
C SER A 209 11.03 15.35 7.96
N PRO A 210 11.24 16.58 7.48
CA PRO A 210 12.05 17.58 8.20
C PRO A 210 11.65 17.72 9.67
N SER A 211 10.40 17.41 10.01
CA SER A 211 9.86 17.35 11.37
C SER A 211 10.34 16.12 12.17
N CYS A 212 10.30 14.92 11.59
CA CYS A 212 10.72 13.68 12.26
C CYS A 212 12.24 13.53 12.37
N SER A 213 13.01 14.12 11.44
CA SER A 213 14.47 14.21 11.52
C SER A 213 14.93 14.98 12.74
N ALA A 214 14.29 16.13 12.98
CA ALA A 214 14.56 16.98 14.13
C ALA A 214 14.27 16.24 15.44
N TYR A 215 13.16 15.49 15.52
CA TYR A 215 12.83 14.69 16.71
C TYR A 215 13.89 13.62 16.97
N TYR A 216 14.29 12.87 15.93
CA TYR A 216 15.31 11.83 16.07
C TYR A 216 16.66 12.38 16.54
N LEU A 217 17.10 13.50 15.96
CA LEU A 217 18.34 14.18 16.36
C LEU A 217 18.28 14.67 17.81
N LEU A 218 17.17 15.31 18.19
CA LEU A 218 16.94 15.76 19.57
C LEU A 218 16.96 14.60 20.56
N LYS A 219 16.35 13.46 20.20
CA LYS A 219 16.35 12.26 21.02
C LYS A 219 17.77 11.71 21.22
N MET A 220 18.57 11.63 20.16
CA MET A 220 19.96 11.17 20.29
C MET A 220 20.79 12.06 21.21
N GLN A 221 20.64 13.38 21.10
CA GLN A 221 21.32 14.34 21.99
C GLN A 221 20.88 14.18 23.45
N PHE A 222 19.58 13.98 23.68
CA PHE A 222 19.05 13.70 25.02
C PHE A 222 19.60 12.39 25.59
N ASP A 223 19.65 11.33 24.79
CA ASP A 223 20.16 10.02 25.19
C ASP A 223 21.64 10.08 25.60
N GLU A 224 22.46 10.88 24.91
CA GLU A 224 23.86 11.11 25.23
C GLU A 224 24.03 11.82 26.60
N ILE A 225 23.27 12.89 26.84
CA ILE A 225 23.31 13.61 28.12
C ILE A 225 22.82 12.72 29.26
N PHE A 226 21.74 11.97 29.04
CA PHE A 226 21.21 11.06 30.05
C PHE A 226 22.21 9.95 30.40
N ALA A 227 22.96 9.43 29.42
CA ALA A 227 24.05 8.49 29.66
C ALA A 227 25.19 9.12 30.47
N GLY A 228 25.58 10.36 30.16
CA GLY A 228 26.59 11.11 30.92
C GLY A 228 26.23 11.30 32.39
N ILE A 229 24.98 11.69 32.68
CA ILE A 229 24.51 11.85 34.06
C ILE A 229 24.49 10.50 34.80
N LYS A 230 24.02 9.43 34.14
CA LYS A 230 24.05 8.07 34.72
C LYS A 230 25.47 7.58 35.02
N SER A 231 26.46 7.96 34.21
CA SER A 231 27.87 7.62 34.46
C SER A 231 28.36 8.32 35.72
N CYS A 232 28.11 9.63 35.84
CA CYS A 232 28.53 10.43 37.00
C CYS A 232 27.95 9.90 38.32
N VAL A 233 26.71 9.40 38.33
CA VAL A 233 26.08 8.83 39.55
C VAL A 233 26.70 7.48 39.96
N ARG A 234 27.39 6.78 39.06
CA ARG A 234 28.03 5.47 39.34
C ARG A 234 29.49 5.58 39.77
N GLU A 235 30.09 6.77 39.67
CA GLU A 235 31.45 7.09 40.12
C GLU A 235 31.47 7.47 41.61
#